data_AF-A0A7C7H8E8-F1
#
_entry.id   AF-A0A7C7H8E8-F1
#
_cell.length_a   1.000
_cell.length_b   1.000
_cell.length_c   1.000
_cell.angle_alpha   90.00
_cell.angle_beta   90.00
_cell.angle_gamma   90.00
#
_symmetry.space_group_name_H-M   'P 1'
#
loop_
_entity.id
_entity.type
_entity.pdbx_description
1 polymer ?
#
loop_
_entity_poly.entity_id
_entity_poly.type
_entity_poly.pdbx_seq_one_letter_code
_entity_poly.pdbx_strand_id
1 'polypeptide(L)'
;MDQKTTSQSGSGPLHLVWRFTILTLALVVAVGPTSEACVERIYSRGVYPIIQQVFTSLSNQVPVALFDFLVIGSVVALIAKCIATLRRSSMVRRPVVVLVLVREIAVVMALVYLVFMLSWGFNYRRESLESKLDFDTRRVTPASLETLARESVVQLNQLHGLAQARPWPTLESVPKVLVKPFRYAQGQLP
;
A
#
# COMPACT_ATOMS: atom_id res chain seq x y z
N MET A 1 45.21 -30.06 -17.08
CA MET A 1 44.37 -29.71 -18.24
C MET A 1 43.22 -30.69 -18.30
N ASP A 2 41.95 -30.38 -18.16
CA ASP A 2 41.25 -29.27 -17.52
C ASP A 2 39.86 -29.82 -17.20
N GLN A 3 39.52 -29.88 -15.92
CA GLN A 3 38.20 -30.26 -15.45
C GLN A 3 37.76 -29.15 -14.50
N LYS A 4 36.92 -28.21 -14.96
CA LYS A 4 36.07 -27.42 -14.08
C LYS A 4 34.92 -26.72 -14.81
N THR A 5 33.72 -27.08 -14.36
CA THR A 5 32.56 -26.21 -14.14
C THR A 5 31.78 -25.68 -15.34
N THR A 6 31.05 -26.58 -16.00
CA THR A 6 29.69 -26.26 -16.45
C THR A 6 28.78 -26.21 -15.21
N SER A 7 28.56 -25.01 -14.66
CA SER A 7 27.50 -24.78 -13.68
C SER A 7 26.16 -24.88 -14.41
N GLN A 8 25.63 -26.11 -14.51
CA GLN A 8 24.22 -26.31 -14.76
C GLN A 8 23.47 -25.78 -13.54
N SER A 9 22.96 -24.55 -13.65
CA SER A 9 21.94 -24.02 -12.76
C SER A 9 20.65 -24.81 -12.99
N GLY A 10 20.60 -26.01 -12.39
CA GLY A 10 19.38 -26.80 -12.28
C GLY A 10 18.41 -26.02 -11.41
N SER A 11 17.35 -25.50 -12.01
CA SER A 11 16.23 -24.92 -11.28
C SER A 11 15.59 -26.00 -10.42
N GLY A 12 16.00 -26.10 -9.15
CA GLY A 12 15.52 -27.12 -8.22
C GLY A 12 14.00 -27.04 -7.96
N PRO A 13 13.41 -28.08 -7.35
CA PRO A 13 11.97 -28.14 -7.05
C PRO A 13 11.49 -26.96 -6.18
N LEU A 14 12.39 -26.37 -5.40
CA LEU A 14 12.12 -25.21 -4.54
C LEU A 14 11.58 -24.00 -5.31
N HIS A 15 12.13 -23.66 -6.48
CA HIS A 15 11.64 -22.52 -7.27
C HIS A 15 10.25 -22.76 -7.82
N LEU A 16 9.92 -24.00 -8.15
CA LEU A 16 8.61 -24.38 -8.64
C LEU A 16 7.58 -24.26 -7.52
N VAL A 17 7.88 -24.83 -6.36
CA VAL A 17 7.05 -24.77 -5.15
C VAL A 17 6.79 -23.32 -4.77
N TRP A 18 7.83 -22.48 -4.67
CA TRP A 18 7.70 -21.06 -4.34
C TRP A 18 6.74 -20.31 -5.28
N ARG A 19 6.85 -20.52 -6.60
CA ARG A 19 5.96 -19.89 -7.58
C ARG A 19 4.52 -20.32 -7.42
N PHE A 20 4.28 -21.61 -7.18
CA PHE A 20 2.94 -22.12 -6.90
C PHE A 20 2.40 -21.51 -5.61
N THR A 21 3.19 -21.45 -4.54
CA THR A 21 2.80 -20.81 -3.28
C THR A 21 2.38 -19.36 -3.49
N ILE A 22 3.14 -18.55 -4.24
CA ILE A 22 2.78 -17.16 -4.54
C ILE A 22 1.44 -17.09 -5.27
N LEU A 23 1.26 -17.87 -6.33
CA LEU A 23 0.04 -17.86 -7.13
C LEU A 23 -1.18 -18.29 -6.31
N THR A 24 -1.04 -19.35 -5.53
CA THR A 24 -2.10 -19.85 -4.63
C THR A 24 -2.44 -18.81 -3.56
N LEU A 25 -1.44 -18.21 -2.92
CA LEU A 25 -1.65 -17.19 -1.90
C LEU A 25 -2.35 -15.95 -2.49
N ALA A 26 -1.92 -15.49 -3.67
CA ALA A 26 -2.54 -14.37 -4.36
C ALA A 26 -4.00 -14.67 -4.71
N LEU A 27 -4.30 -15.88 -5.18
CA LEU A 27 -5.67 -16.31 -5.47
C LEU A 27 -6.54 -16.34 -4.20
N VAL A 28 -6.00 -16.87 -3.09
CA VAL A 28 -6.69 -16.90 -1.79
C VAL A 28 -6.96 -15.49 -1.30
N VAL A 29 -6.02 -14.56 -1.42
CA VAL A 29 -6.24 -13.16 -1.01
C VAL A 29 -7.25 -12.46 -1.94
N ALA A 30 -7.22 -12.76 -3.23
CA ALA A 30 -8.12 -12.17 -4.22
C ALA A 30 -9.58 -12.58 -4.03
N VAL A 31 -9.83 -13.88 -3.85
CA VAL A 31 -11.19 -14.46 -3.84
C VAL A 31 -11.67 -14.81 -2.42
N GLY A 32 -10.75 -14.94 -1.47
CA GLY A 32 -11.07 -15.33 -0.10
C GLY A 32 -12.01 -14.32 0.56
N PRO A 33 -13.05 -14.79 1.25
CA PRO A 33 -13.96 -13.90 1.96
C PRO A 33 -13.20 -13.15 3.06
N THR A 34 -13.16 -11.83 2.96
CA THR A 34 -12.56 -10.97 3.99
C THR A 34 -13.67 -10.37 4.84
N SER A 35 -13.74 -10.78 6.10
CA SER A 35 -14.59 -10.09 7.08
C SER A 35 -14.03 -8.69 7.33
N GLU A 36 -14.84 -7.66 7.11
CA GLU A 36 -14.47 -6.26 7.34
C GLU A 36 -14.00 -6.01 8.78
N ALA A 37 -14.66 -6.63 9.76
CA ALA A 37 -14.27 -6.56 11.17
C ALA A 37 -12.90 -7.19 11.45
N CYS A 38 -12.56 -8.28 10.75
CA CYS A 38 -11.25 -8.92 10.85
C CYS A 38 -10.15 -8.04 10.26
N VAL A 39 -10.40 -7.49 9.06
CA VAL A 39 -9.48 -6.54 8.40
C VAL A 39 -9.25 -5.31 9.26
N GLU A 40 -10.31 -4.74 9.83
CA GLU A 40 -10.21 -3.57 10.72
C GLU A 40 -9.33 -3.85 11.95
N ARG A 41 -9.61 -4.96 12.65
CA ARG A 41 -8.95 -5.26 13.93
C ARG A 41 -7.51 -5.72 13.76
N ILE A 42 -7.27 -6.67 12.84
CA ILE A 42 -5.97 -7.32 12.71
C ILE A 42 -5.07 -6.48 11.79
N TYR A 43 -5.57 -6.14 10.60
CA TYR A 43 -4.76 -5.46 9.60
C TYR A 43 -4.70 -3.95 9.85
N SER A 44 -5.83 -3.24 9.82
CA SER A 44 -5.83 -1.77 9.82
C SER A 44 -5.41 -1.13 11.13
N ARG A 45 -5.80 -1.70 12.27
CA ARG A 45 -5.41 -1.20 13.61
C ARG A 45 -4.12 -1.82 14.17
N GLY A 46 -3.73 -3.00 13.68
CA GLY A 46 -2.57 -3.74 14.19
C GLY A 46 -1.37 -3.69 13.26
N VAL A 47 -1.45 -4.37 12.12
CA VAL A 47 -0.33 -4.54 11.18
C VAL A 47 0.01 -3.25 10.42
N TYR A 48 -1.02 -2.55 9.92
CA TYR A 48 -0.85 -1.40 9.03
C TYR A 48 -0.11 -0.22 9.68
N PRO A 49 -0.34 0.16 10.96
CA PRO A 49 0.45 1.22 11.60
C PRO A 49 1.96 0.93 11.63
N ILE A 50 2.34 -0.35 11.80
CA ILE A 50 3.76 -0.77 11.77
C ILE A 50 4.32 -0.61 10.35
N ILE A 51 3.58 -1.12 9.35
CA ILE A 51 3.95 -0.98 7.93
C ILE A 51 4.09 0.51 7.58
N GLN A 52 3.07 1.31 7.88
CA GLN A 52 3.05 2.74 7.63
C GLN A 52 4.26 3.43 8.27
N GLN A 53 4.56 3.14 9.54
CA GLN A 53 5.71 3.74 10.21
C GLN A 53 7.02 3.40 9.50
N VAL A 54 7.24 2.15 9.11
CA VAL A 54 8.44 1.73 8.37
C VAL A 54 8.53 2.44 7.01
N PHE A 55 7.45 2.42 6.22
CA PHE A 55 7.43 3.05 4.89
C PHE A 55 7.61 4.57 4.97
N THR A 56 6.94 5.23 5.92
CA THR A 56 7.10 6.68 6.14
C THR A 56 8.51 7.01 6.60
N SER A 57 9.09 6.25 7.54
CA SER A 57 10.46 6.45 8.00
C SER A 57 11.50 6.26 6.90
N LEU A 58 11.31 5.28 6.01
CA LEU A 58 12.19 5.08 4.86
C LEU A 58 12.01 6.19 3.82
N SER A 59 10.77 6.54 3.49
CA SER A 59 10.48 7.57 2.49
C SER A 59 10.94 8.96 2.93
N ASN A 60 10.91 9.28 4.22
CA ASN A 60 11.38 10.57 4.72
C ASN A 60 12.91 10.74 4.63
N GLN A 61 13.67 9.67 4.39
CA GLN A 61 15.13 9.74 4.24
C GLN A 61 15.56 10.20 2.84
N VAL A 62 14.68 10.09 1.85
CA VAL A 62 14.99 10.38 0.45
C VAL A 62 13.93 11.28 -0.16
N PRO A 63 14.30 12.33 -0.92
CA PRO A 63 13.34 13.25 -1.54
C PRO A 63 12.64 12.63 -2.77
N VAL A 64 12.64 11.30 -2.89
CA VAL A 64 12.14 10.53 -4.03
C VAL A 64 11.26 9.39 -3.54
N ALA A 65 10.20 9.08 -4.28
CA ALA A 65 9.27 8.02 -3.92
C ALA A 65 9.93 6.65 -4.10
N LEU A 66 10.26 5.98 -2.98
CA LEU A 66 10.86 4.63 -2.98
C LEU A 66 10.03 3.60 -3.75
N PHE A 67 8.70 3.79 -3.77
CA PHE A 67 7.79 2.91 -4.50
C PHE A 67 8.02 2.97 -6.02
N ASP A 68 8.42 4.12 -6.57
CA ASP A 68 8.67 4.27 -8.01
C ASP A 68 9.85 3.39 -8.44
N PHE A 69 10.90 3.30 -7.63
CA PHE A 69 12.02 2.39 -7.90
C PHE A 69 11.61 0.92 -7.86
N LEU A 70 10.71 0.55 -6.94
CA LEU A 70 10.15 -0.80 -6.90
C LEU A 70 9.36 -1.09 -8.18
N VAL A 71 8.52 -0.17 -8.64
CA VAL A 71 7.76 -0.31 -9.89
C VAL A 71 8.69 -0.41 -11.10
N ILE A 72 9.61 0.54 -11.26
CA ILE A 72 10.57 0.56 -12.38
C ILE A 72 11.41 -0.72 -12.37
N GLY A 73 11.96 -1.11 -11.22
CA GLY A 73 12.75 -2.32 -11.06
C GLY A 73 11.96 -3.58 -11.43
N SER A 74 10.68 -3.66 -11.03
CA SER A 74 9.78 -4.77 -11.38
C SER A 74 9.57 -4.87 -12.90
N VAL A 75 9.31 -3.74 -13.55
CA VAL A 75 9.10 -3.67 -15.01
C VAL A 75 10.37 -4.05 -15.76
N VAL A 76 11.52 -3.50 -15.37
CA VAL A 76 12.83 -3.82 -15.99
C VAL A 76 13.16 -5.30 -15.82
N ALA A 77 12.96 -5.87 -14.63
CA ALA A 77 13.18 -7.28 -14.37
C ALA A 77 12.27 -8.19 -15.21
N LEU A 78 11.00 -7.80 -15.39
CA LEU A 78 10.05 -8.51 -16.24
C LEU A 78 10.49 -8.48 -17.70
N ILE A 79 10.85 -7.31 -18.24
CA ILE A 79 11.33 -7.15 -19.61
C ILE A 79 12.59 -7.98 -19.85
N ALA A 80 13.58 -7.88 -18.95
CA ALA A 80 14.83 -8.63 -19.04
C ALA A 80 14.57 -10.15 -19.08
N LYS A 81 13.66 -10.65 -18.25
CA LYS A 81 13.25 -12.06 -18.26
C LYS A 81 12.53 -12.47 -19.54
N CYS A 82 11.63 -11.63 -20.06
CA CYS A 82 10.96 -11.88 -21.33
C CYS A 82 11.97 -12.01 -22.47
N ILE A 83 12.92 -11.07 -22.57
CA ILE A 83 14.00 -11.09 -23.57
C ILE A 83 14.87 -12.34 -23.42
N ALA A 84 15.29 -12.69 -22.19
CA ALA A 84 16.10 -13.87 -21.94
C ALA A 84 15.38 -15.17 -22.34
N THR A 85 14.08 -15.27 -22.08
CA THR A 85 13.24 -16.43 -22.44
C THR A 85 13.09 -16.55 -23.95
N LEU A 86 12.84 -15.43 -24.64
CA LEU A 86 12.74 -15.39 -26.10
C LEU A 86 14.07 -15.73 -26.78
N ARG A 87 15.21 -15.27 -26.25
CA ARG A 87 16.54 -15.62 -26.79
C ARG A 87 16.89 -17.09 -26.65
N ARG A 88 16.40 -17.76 -25.59
CA ARG A 88 16.58 -19.22 -25.39
C ARG A 88 15.59 -20.08 -26.19
N SER A 89 14.57 -19.46 -26.79
CA SER A 89 13.48 -20.14 -27.49
C SER A 89 13.88 -20.75 -28.84
N SER A 90 15.08 -20.52 -29.37
CA SER A 90 15.47 -21.02 -30.70
C SER A 90 15.42 -22.55 -30.82
N MET A 91 15.39 -23.27 -29.69
CA MET A 91 15.37 -24.74 -29.63
C MET A 91 14.05 -25.34 -29.09
N VAL A 92 13.03 -24.53 -28.77
CA VAL A 92 11.82 -24.97 -28.06
C VAL A 92 10.55 -24.63 -28.84
N ARG A 93 9.53 -25.52 -28.79
CA ARG A 93 8.23 -25.33 -29.47
C ARG A 93 7.55 -24.03 -28.99
N ARG A 94 7.06 -23.22 -29.92
CA ARG A 94 6.34 -21.94 -29.67
C ARG A 94 5.30 -21.98 -28.53
N PRO A 95 4.38 -22.98 -28.40
CA PRO A 95 3.40 -22.98 -27.32
C PRO A 95 4.01 -23.11 -25.91
N VAL A 96 5.13 -23.82 -25.78
CA VAL A 96 5.82 -23.99 -24.49
C VAL A 96 6.42 -22.67 -24.03
N VAL A 97 6.97 -21.89 -24.97
CA VAL A 97 7.58 -20.59 -24.70
C VAL A 97 6.51 -19.59 -24.26
N VAL A 98 5.35 -19.59 -24.92
CA VAL A 98 4.20 -18.77 -24.53
C VAL A 98 3.74 -19.13 -23.11
N LEU A 99 3.59 -20.41 -22.79
CA LEU A 99 3.17 -20.85 -21.46
C LEU A 99 4.16 -20.42 -20.36
N VAL A 100 5.46 -20.50 -20.63
CA VAL A 100 6.50 -20.03 -19.70
C VAL A 100 6.40 -18.52 -19.48
N LEU A 101 6.23 -17.73 -20.54
CA LEU A 101 6.08 -16.28 -20.44
C LEU A 101 4.83 -15.89 -19.66
N VAL A 102 3.68 -16.48 -19.99
CA VAL A 102 2.41 -16.25 -19.28
C VAL A 102 2.56 -16.56 -17.80
N ARG A 103 3.21 -17.68 -17.44
CA ARG A 103 3.47 -18.03 -16.05
C ARG A 103 4.37 -17.03 -15.33
N GLU A 104 5.47 -16.59 -15.97
CA GLU A 104 6.38 -15.60 -15.35
C GLU A 104 5.65 -14.27 -15.11
N ILE A 105 4.88 -13.79 -16.10
CA ILE A 105 4.05 -12.59 -15.95
C ILE A 105 3.05 -12.77 -14.81
N ALA A 106 2.34 -13.91 -14.76
CA ALA A 106 1.37 -14.19 -13.71
C ALA A 106 1.99 -14.19 -12.30
N VAL A 107 3.20 -14.76 -12.13
CA VAL A 107 3.91 -14.75 -10.85
C VAL A 107 4.32 -13.33 -10.45
N VAL A 108 4.81 -12.52 -11.39
CA VAL A 108 5.16 -11.11 -11.12
C VAL A 108 3.92 -10.31 -10.74
N MET A 109 2.82 -10.46 -11.49
CA MET A 109 1.55 -9.80 -11.19
C MET A 109 1.00 -10.22 -9.83
N ALA A 110 1.06 -11.51 -9.50
CA ALA A 110 0.65 -12.02 -8.19
C ALA A 110 1.50 -11.44 -7.04
N LEU A 111 2.81 -11.32 -7.23
CA LEU A 111 3.69 -10.71 -6.24
C LEU A 111 3.37 -9.22 -6.05
N VAL A 112 3.23 -8.47 -7.15
CA VAL A 112 2.84 -7.04 -7.11
C VAL A 112 1.49 -6.88 -6.41
N TYR A 113 0.51 -7.74 -6.73
CA TYR A 113 -0.79 -7.74 -6.08
C TYR A 113 -0.71 -8.01 -4.58
N LEU A 114 0.08 -8.99 -4.15
CA LEU A 114 0.27 -9.29 -2.73
C LEU A 114 0.97 -8.16 -1.98
N VAL A 115 2.02 -7.57 -2.57
CA VAL A 115 2.71 -6.39 -2.01
C VAL A 115 1.74 -5.23 -1.90
N PHE A 116 0.91 -4.98 -2.92
CA PHE A 116 -0.13 -3.96 -2.89
C PHE A 116 -1.11 -4.23 -1.73
N MET A 117 -1.67 -5.44 -1.65
CA MET A 117 -2.64 -5.81 -0.61
C MET A 117 -2.06 -5.67 0.80
N LEU A 118 -0.82 -6.14 1.00
CA LEU A 118 -0.14 -6.07 2.29
C LEU A 118 0.29 -4.65 2.65
N SER A 119 0.71 -3.84 1.68
CA SER A 119 1.15 -2.46 1.94
C SER A 119 -0.03 -1.57 2.33
N TRP A 120 -1.14 -1.66 1.59
CA TRP A 120 -2.33 -0.87 1.91
C TRP A 120 -3.64 -1.45 1.36
N GLY A 121 -3.61 -2.39 0.41
CA GLY A 121 -4.82 -2.81 -0.32
C GLY A 121 -5.90 -3.41 0.57
N PHE A 122 -5.54 -4.08 1.67
CA PHE A 122 -6.52 -4.54 2.66
C PHE A 122 -7.29 -3.38 3.32
N ASN A 123 -6.75 -2.16 3.39
CA ASN A 123 -7.49 -1.01 3.93
C ASN A 123 -8.72 -0.65 3.09
N TYR A 124 -8.77 -1.02 1.81
CA TYR A 124 -9.98 -0.81 0.97
C TYR A 124 -11.09 -1.82 1.27
N ARG A 125 -10.80 -2.87 2.05
CA ARG A 125 -11.79 -3.87 2.50
C ARG A 125 -12.22 -3.65 3.96
N ARG A 126 -11.98 -2.45 4.49
CA ARG A 126 -12.45 -2.04 5.82
C ARG A 126 -13.94 -1.74 5.78
N GLU A 127 -14.58 -1.79 6.94
CA GLU A 127 -15.91 -1.21 7.13
C GLU A 127 -15.95 0.23 6.63
N SER A 128 -17.03 0.55 5.94
CA SER A 128 -17.29 1.89 5.43
C SER A 128 -17.38 2.89 6.59
N LEU A 129 -17.07 4.16 6.31
CA LEU A 129 -17.25 5.22 7.29
C LEU A 129 -18.72 5.37 7.70
N GLU A 130 -19.65 5.06 6.80
CA GLU A 130 -21.09 5.08 7.05
C GLU A 130 -21.52 4.09 8.13
N SER A 131 -20.89 2.90 8.22
CA SER A 131 -21.21 1.94 9.29
C SER A 131 -20.60 2.30 10.64
N LYS A 132 -19.55 3.13 10.63
CA LYS A 132 -18.81 3.55 11.85
C LYS A 132 -19.35 4.83 12.46
N LEU A 133 -20.00 5.67 11.66
CA LEU A 133 -20.59 6.93 12.08
C LEU A 133 -22.09 6.74 12.25
N ASP A 134 -22.73 7.56 13.09
CA ASP A 134 -24.20 7.74 13.04
C ASP A 134 -24.56 8.52 11.77
N PHE A 135 -24.32 7.91 10.62
CA PHE A 135 -24.57 8.49 9.31
C PHE A 135 -26.01 8.17 8.89
N ASP A 136 -26.82 9.22 8.74
CA ASP A 136 -28.15 9.12 8.15
C ASP A 136 -28.20 10.05 6.94
N THR A 137 -28.30 9.45 5.76
CA THR A 137 -28.41 10.16 4.48
C THR A 137 -29.55 11.17 4.47
N ARG A 138 -30.63 10.93 5.24
CA ARG A 138 -31.77 11.86 5.34
C ARG A 138 -31.41 13.15 6.06
N ARG A 139 -30.38 13.15 6.91
CA ARG A 139 -29.86 14.34 7.60
C ARG A 139 -28.93 15.17 6.70
N VAL A 140 -28.49 14.63 5.56
CA VAL A 140 -27.65 15.32 4.57
C VAL A 140 -28.54 16.11 3.61
N THR A 141 -28.88 17.34 4.00
CA THR A 141 -29.72 18.25 3.22
C THR A 141 -28.92 19.49 2.80
N PRO A 142 -29.32 20.21 1.75
CA PRO A 142 -28.67 21.47 1.40
C PRO A 142 -28.64 22.47 2.56
N ALA A 143 -29.69 22.51 3.37
CA ALA A 143 -29.77 23.38 4.54
C ALA A 143 -28.77 22.99 5.64
N SER A 144 -28.65 21.69 5.97
CA SER A 144 -27.67 21.24 6.98
C SER A 144 -26.23 21.43 6.50
N LEU A 145 -25.97 21.29 5.20
CA LEU A 145 -24.67 21.62 4.60
C LEU A 145 -24.39 23.13 4.67
N GLU A 146 -25.37 24.00 4.41
CA GLU A 146 -25.21 25.45 4.54
C GLU A 146 -24.93 25.84 6.01
N THR A 147 -25.68 25.27 6.96
CA THR A 147 -25.45 25.49 8.39
C THR A 147 -24.05 25.07 8.80
N LEU A 148 -23.62 23.86 8.43
CA LEU A 148 -22.27 23.37 8.72
C LEU A 148 -21.18 24.27 8.12
N ALA A 149 -21.35 24.70 6.87
CA ALA A 149 -20.40 25.60 6.22
C ALA A 149 -20.32 26.94 6.95
N ARG A 150 -21.47 27.52 7.30
CA ARG A 150 -21.55 28.79 8.04
C ARG A 150 -20.91 28.68 9.42
N GLU A 151 -21.21 27.63 10.17
CA GLU A 151 -20.61 27.37 11.48
C GLU A 151 -19.09 27.19 11.36
N SER A 152 -18.62 26.46 10.36
CA SER A 152 -17.19 26.27 10.10
C SER A 152 -16.48 27.60 9.82
N VAL A 153 -17.08 28.47 9.01
CA VAL A 153 -16.55 29.81 8.73
C VAL A 153 -16.50 30.66 10.01
N VAL A 154 -17.57 30.63 10.82
CA VAL A 154 -17.62 31.38 12.08
C VAL A 154 -16.54 30.89 13.05
N GLN A 155 -16.44 29.58 13.28
CA GLN A 155 -15.44 29.01 14.17
C GLN A 155 -14.02 29.28 13.67
N LEU A 156 -13.77 29.14 12.36
CA LEU A 156 -12.47 29.43 11.77
C LEU A 156 -12.09 30.91 11.95
N ASN A 157 -13.01 31.84 11.72
CA ASN A 157 -12.76 33.27 11.89
C ASN A 157 -12.53 33.65 13.36
N GLN A 158 -13.26 33.06 14.30
CA GLN A 158 -13.03 33.26 15.73
C GLN A 158 -11.63 32.79 16.13
N LEU A 159 -11.20 31.63 15.65
CA LEU A 159 -9.87 31.10 15.91
C LEU A 159 -8.77 31.86 15.15
N HIS A 160 -9.07 32.44 13.99
CA HIS A 160 -8.11 33.18 13.17
C HIS A 160 -7.53 34.39 13.91
N GLY A 161 -8.39 35.19 14.56
CA GLY A 161 -7.94 36.35 15.34
C GLY A 161 -7.04 35.96 16.52
N LEU A 162 -7.39 34.88 17.24
CA LEU A 162 -6.59 34.34 18.34
C LEU A 162 -5.25 33.77 17.87
N ALA A 163 -5.22 33.14 16.69
CA ALA A 163 -4.02 32.58 16.09
C ALA A 163 -3.06 33.67 15.59
N GLN A 164 -3.59 34.74 14.98
CA GLN A 164 -2.80 35.90 14.51
C GLN A 164 -2.17 36.70 15.66
N ALA A 165 -2.83 36.76 16.83
CA ALA A 165 -2.31 37.46 18.00
C ALA A 165 -1.05 36.82 18.60
N ARG A 166 -0.68 35.60 18.17
CA ARG A 166 0.54 34.91 18.60
C ARG A 166 1.50 34.80 17.41
N PRO A 167 2.79 35.16 17.56
CA PRO A 167 3.75 34.93 16.51
C PRO A 167 3.85 33.44 16.21
N TRP A 168 3.91 33.09 14.92
CA TRP A 168 4.04 31.70 14.49
C TRP A 168 5.34 31.11 15.04
N PRO A 169 5.32 29.92 15.65
CA PRO A 169 6.52 29.26 16.12
C PRO A 169 7.49 28.97 14.97
N THR A 170 8.79 29.04 15.24
CA THR A 170 9.81 28.59 14.27
C THR A 170 9.58 27.12 13.92
N LEU A 171 9.89 26.72 12.68
CA LEU A 171 9.66 25.33 12.21
C LEU A 171 10.26 24.27 13.15
N GLU A 172 11.39 24.56 13.78
CA GLU A 172 12.05 23.67 14.75
C GLU A 172 11.25 23.50 16.07
N SER A 173 10.44 24.49 16.44
CA SER A 173 9.64 24.47 17.68
C SER A 173 8.20 24.00 17.47
N VAL A 174 7.71 23.98 16.23
CA VAL A 174 6.34 23.54 15.85
C VAL A 174 5.96 22.18 16.47
N PRO A 175 6.78 21.12 16.39
CA PRO A 175 6.40 19.82 16.98
C PRO A 175 6.19 19.91 18.49
N LYS A 176 7.02 20.66 19.21
CA LYS A 176 6.91 20.80 20.67
C LYS A 176 5.62 21.52 21.07
N VAL A 177 5.19 22.51 20.27
CA VAL A 177 3.97 23.29 20.51
C VAL A 177 2.71 22.49 20.18
N LEU A 178 2.72 21.72 19.09
CA LEU A 178 1.53 21.03 18.58
C LEU A 178 1.26 19.67 19.22
N VAL A 179 2.26 19.00 19.79
CA VAL A 179 2.10 17.65 20.35
C VAL A 179 1.03 17.57 21.44
N LYS A 180 1.00 18.52 22.39
CA LYS A 180 0.04 18.49 23.51
C LYS A 180 -1.41 18.75 23.04
N PRO A 181 -1.71 19.81 22.26
CA PRO A 181 -3.03 20.01 21.68
C PRO A 181 -3.47 18.85 20.79
N PHE A 182 -2.57 18.30 19.97
CA PHE A 182 -2.87 17.18 19.08
C PHE A 182 -3.29 15.93 19.87
N ARG A 183 -2.53 15.56 20.91
CA ARG A 183 -2.88 14.43 21.79
C ARG A 183 -4.20 14.67 22.53
N TYR A 184 -4.45 15.89 22.97
CA TYR A 184 -5.71 16.25 23.63
C TYR A 184 -6.90 16.06 22.68
N ALA A 185 -6.82 16.57 21.45
CA ALA A 185 -7.86 16.39 20.44
C ALA A 185 -8.05 14.90 20.09
N GLN A 186 -6.96 14.14 19.95
CA GLN A 186 -7.00 12.71 19.64
C GLN A 186 -7.67 11.89 20.77
N GLY A 187 -7.52 12.29 22.03
CA GLY A 187 -8.16 11.62 23.17
C GLY A 187 -9.64 11.96 23.36
N GLN A 188 -10.15 12.99 22.68
CA GLN A 188 -11.57 13.37 22.68
C GLN A 188 -12.36 12.69 21.55
N LEU A 189 -11.68 12.02 20.62
CA LEU A 189 -12.32 11.25 19.57
C LEU A 189 -12.77 9.89 20.13
N PRO A 190 -14.00 9.44 19.83
CA PRO A 190 -14.52 8.15 20.29
C PRO A 190 -13.78 6.95 19.71
#